data_AF-A0A1H4SLZ5-F1
#
_entry.id   AF-A0A1H4SLZ5-F1
#
_cell.length_a   1.000
_cell.length_b   1.000
_cell.length_c   1.000
_cell.angle_alpha   90.00
_cell.angle_beta   90.00
_cell.angle_gamma   90.00
#
_symmetry.space_group_name_H-M   'P 1'
#
loop_
_entity.id
_entity.type
_entity.pdbx_description
1 polymer ?
#
loop_
_entity_poly.entity_id
_entity_poly.type
_entity_poly.pdbx_seq_one_letter_code
_entity_poly.pdbx_strand_id
1 'polypeptide(L)'
;MRHSRRFRTAALALPLLFAAVGCQAAGQAEEPAAKAASPTGKPVFAERLEDQLGAASRATAASGSARFTATVTYGSAGGSAVERTTGVLDYAKDTARVERSVDVPRRFPEKAATQDLGRAPGVTVREQYAVEENDVSYRTSRGTWLRYSSSGSMEFVDTVDGFLEYAGETAPWGHTLAEVVRHAEPERSPEHTADGGRRYEVRIYAETAAEALPPEIGFHLDHGVVGKVPLTVVLDRDGRLVRAEADFRSVLGVLHAQDVLVGVTSLRAEYALADHGRTTVPPLPAGERSQEAERATTTLGVLKPGACASLDTGLGSMDRVLPVPCGKEADLRVFGRARVEKTVQGDPTGVGEAAAGEKCRARFRSAPAAWVSGARPSGSYQIYGGTSISQGYTGPDSTVTGDYTCYVTLR
;
A
#
# COMPACT_ATOMS: atom_id res chain seq x y z
N MET A 1 -23.53 -25.14 33.55
CA MET A 1 -23.23 -25.30 35.00
C MET A 1 -22.97 -23.91 35.58
N ARG A 2 -23.74 -23.53 36.61
CA ARG A 2 -23.52 -22.29 37.39
C ARG A 2 -22.17 -22.36 38.08
N HIS A 3 -21.46 -21.25 38.21
CA HIS A 3 -20.82 -20.82 39.47
C HIS A 3 -20.58 -19.31 39.43
N SER A 4 -21.45 -18.58 40.13
CA SER A 4 -21.27 -17.20 40.55
C SER A 4 -20.35 -17.13 41.76
N ARG A 5 -19.33 -16.27 41.74
CA ARG A 5 -18.76 -15.69 42.98
C ARG A 5 -18.34 -14.24 42.75
N ARG A 6 -19.09 -13.34 43.39
CA ARG A 6 -18.65 -11.99 43.76
C ARG A 6 -17.82 -12.12 45.05
N PHE A 7 -16.67 -11.46 45.14
CA PHE A 7 -16.10 -11.02 46.41
C PHE A 7 -15.32 -9.70 46.26
N ARG A 8 -15.91 -8.67 46.89
CA ARG A 8 -15.35 -7.60 47.73
C ARG A 8 -13.99 -6.96 47.36
N THR A 9 -14.12 -5.70 46.99
CA THR A 9 -13.30 -4.52 47.32
C THR A 9 -12.31 -4.66 48.49
N ALA A 10 -11.05 -4.31 48.23
CA ALA A 10 -10.15 -3.68 49.19
C ALA A 10 -9.51 -2.47 48.50
N ALA A 11 -9.81 -1.27 49.02
CA ALA A 11 -9.23 -0.02 48.60
C ALA A 11 -7.82 0.13 49.22
N LEU A 12 -6.83 0.41 48.38
CA LEU A 12 -5.53 0.91 48.81
C LEU A 12 -5.32 2.25 48.10
N ALA A 13 -5.48 3.31 48.88
CA ALA A 13 -5.15 4.67 48.52
C ALA A 13 -3.62 4.80 48.44
N LEU A 14 -3.10 5.25 47.29
CA LEU A 14 -1.78 5.85 47.20
C LEU A 14 -1.90 7.30 46.72
N PRO A 15 -1.15 8.23 47.32
CA PRO A 15 -1.35 9.66 47.15
C PRO A 15 -0.85 10.17 45.80
N LEU A 16 -1.72 10.95 45.17
CA LEU A 16 -1.44 11.85 44.06
C LEU A 16 -0.41 12.92 44.49
N LEU A 17 0.74 12.94 43.82
CA LEU A 17 1.58 14.14 43.74
C LEU A 17 1.37 14.78 42.37
N PHE A 18 0.32 15.59 42.29
CA PHE A 18 0.14 16.59 41.25
C PHE A 18 1.10 17.75 41.52
N ALA A 19 2.07 17.96 40.62
CA ALA A 19 2.69 19.26 40.45
C ALA A 19 2.08 19.91 39.20
N ALA A 20 0.95 20.59 39.42
CA ALA A 20 0.43 21.58 38.50
C ALA A 20 0.88 22.96 39.00
N VAL A 21 1.62 23.67 38.17
CA VAL A 21 1.70 25.14 38.23
C VAL A 21 1.41 25.63 36.82
N GLY A 22 0.22 26.21 36.64
CA GLY A 22 -0.05 27.09 35.52
C GLY A 22 0.10 28.55 35.94
N CYS A 23 0.45 29.44 35.01
CA CYS A 23 -0.25 30.72 34.78
C CYS A 23 0.43 31.61 33.71
N GLN A 24 -0.47 32.18 32.91
CA GLN A 24 -0.46 33.30 31.97
C GLN A 24 0.63 34.39 32.03
N ALA A 25 1.07 34.75 30.81
CA ALA A 25 1.23 36.07 30.17
C ALA A 25 1.70 37.31 30.97
N ALA A 26 2.84 37.88 30.54
CA ALA A 26 3.12 39.31 30.50
C ALA A 26 4.09 39.61 29.33
N GLY A 27 3.85 40.69 28.58
CA GLY A 27 4.48 40.98 27.30
C GLY A 27 5.80 41.78 27.34
N GLN A 28 6.17 42.20 26.13
CA GLN A 28 7.29 43.05 25.68
C GLN A 28 8.63 42.36 25.39
N ALA A 29 8.85 42.01 24.11
CA ALA A 29 9.77 42.75 23.22
C ALA A 29 9.77 42.09 21.83
N GLU A 30 9.56 42.88 20.77
CA GLU A 30 9.88 42.50 19.39
C GLU A 30 11.40 42.35 19.26
N GLU A 31 11.90 41.14 19.01
CA GLU A 31 13.19 40.86 18.34
C GLU A 31 13.32 39.36 17.99
N PRO A 32 14.18 39.01 17.02
CA PRO A 32 13.83 38.67 15.65
C PRO A 32 13.48 37.17 15.44
N ALA A 33 13.00 36.87 14.23
CA ALA A 33 12.65 35.55 13.71
C ALA A 33 13.40 34.38 14.38
N ALA A 34 12.62 33.44 14.92
CA ALA A 34 13.09 32.21 15.53
C ALA A 34 14.22 31.59 14.69
N LYS A 35 15.42 31.57 15.28
CA LYS A 35 16.54 30.77 14.81
C LYS A 35 16.01 29.36 14.60
N ALA A 36 16.17 28.83 13.38
CA ALA A 36 15.89 27.43 13.08
C ALA A 36 16.46 26.55 14.20
N ALA A 37 15.65 25.64 14.72
CA ALA A 37 16.06 24.71 15.76
C ALA A 37 17.42 24.10 15.39
N SER A 38 18.45 24.34 16.22
CA SER A 38 19.73 23.65 16.04
C SER A 38 19.49 22.16 16.25
N PRO A 39 19.99 21.28 15.38
CA PRO A 39 19.76 19.85 15.51
C PRO A 39 20.40 19.37 16.82
N THR A 40 19.59 18.89 17.76
CA THR A 40 20.03 18.37 19.06
C THR A 40 20.53 16.92 18.97
N GLY A 41 21.29 16.60 17.93
CA GLY A 41 21.92 15.28 17.72
C GLY A 41 23.38 15.43 17.34
N LYS A 42 24.19 14.38 17.55
CA LYS A 42 25.53 14.35 16.96
C LYS A 42 25.40 14.50 15.43
N PRO A 43 26.30 15.24 14.76
CA PRO A 43 26.29 15.32 13.30
C PRO A 43 26.32 13.91 12.71
N VAL A 44 25.50 13.64 11.69
CA VAL A 44 25.37 12.32 11.04
C VAL A 44 26.74 11.70 10.73
N PHE A 45 27.64 12.51 10.19
CA PHE A 45 28.96 12.11 9.75
C PHE A 45 29.99 11.86 10.85
N ALA A 46 29.65 12.19 12.10
CA ALA A 46 30.43 11.90 13.30
C ALA A 46 29.97 10.62 14.02
N GLU A 47 28.85 10.01 13.59
CA GLU A 47 28.41 8.71 14.10
C GLU A 47 29.29 7.57 13.56
N ARG A 48 29.23 6.41 14.24
CA ARG A 48 29.85 5.17 13.75
C ARG A 48 29.30 4.85 12.36
N LEU A 49 30.13 4.29 11.49
CA LEU A 49 29.81 4.11 10.07
C LEU A 49 28.46 3.41 9.88
N GLU A 50 28.27 2.28 10.55
CA GLU A 50 27.06 1.46 10.56
C GLU A 50 25.80 2.23 10.99
N ASP A 51 25.93 3.26 11.82
CA ASP A 51 24.81 4.05 12.35
C ASP A 51 24.46 5.25 11.44
N GLN A 52 25.29 5.57 10.45
CA GLN A 52 25.17 6.84 9.70
C GLN A 52 23.89 6.92 8.86
N LEU A 53 23.41 5.84 8.24
CA LEU A 53 22.20 5.88 7.42
C LEU A 53 20.91 5.94 8.26
N GLY A 54 20.90 5.27 9.42
CA GLY A 54 19.86 5.47 10.43
C GLY A 54 19.85 6.90 10.99
N ALA A 55 21.02 7.49 11.25
CA ALA A 55 21.14 8.89 11.66
C ALA A 55 20.71 9.86 10.55
N ALA A 56 21.02 9.55 9.29
CA ALA A 56 20.60 10.34 8.14
C ALA A 56 19.08 10.37 7.97
N SER A 57 18.41 9.25 8.19
CA SER A 57 16.94 9.17 8.17
C SER A 57 16.32 10.10 9.23
N ARG A 58 16.86 10.10 10.45
CA ARG A 58 16.44 11.05 11.51
C ARG A 58 16.75 12.51 11.15
N ALA A 59 17.92 12.80 10.60
CA ALA A 59 18.29 14.15 10.17
C ALA A 59 17.38 14.66 9.04
N THR A 60 16.96 13.76 8.15
CA THR A 60 15.99 14.04 7.07
C THR A 60 14.63 14.40 7.66
N ALA A 61 14.10 13.60 8.59
CA ALA A 61 12.84 13.89 9.25
C ALA A 61 12.90 15.21 10.05
N ALA A 62 14.01 15.47 10.74
CA ALA A 62 14.24 16.72 11.47
C ALA A 62 14.28 17.97 10.57
N SER A 63 14.43 17.81 9.25
CA SER A 63 14.34 18.93 8.31
C SER A 63 12.91 19.47 8.12
N GLY A 64 11.91 18.80 8.70
CA GLY A 64 10.53 19.24 8.74
C GLY A 64 9.74 18.79 7.51
N SER A 65 10.05 19.31 6.32
CA SER A 65 9.30 19.02 5.10
C SER A 65 10.20 18.80 3.89
N ALA A 66 9.69 18.12 2.86
CA ALA A 66 10.42 17.96 1.60
C ALA A 66 9.48 17.72 0.43
N ARG A 67 9.95 18.04 -0.78
CA ARG A 67 9.41 17.47 -2.03
C ARG A 67 10.06 16.12 -2.25
N PHE A 68 9.31 15.18 -2.79
CA PHE A 68 9.87 13.88 -3.15
C PHE A 68 9.41 13.40 -4.53
N THR A 69 10.26 12.57 -5.12
CA THR A 69 9.92 11.71 -6.25
C THR A 69 10.41 10.30 -5.93
N ALA A 70 9.50 9.33 -5.92
CA ALA A 70 9.81 7.90 -5.94
C ALA A 70 9.50 7.34 -7.34
N THR A 71 10.30 6.41 -7.85
CA THR A 71 10.05 5.77 -9.15
C THR A 71 10.46 4.31 -9.08
N VAL A 72 9.55 3.41 -9.47
CA VAL A 72 9.85 2.00 -9.71
C VAL A 72 9.74 1.72 -11.20
N THR A 73 10.80 1.20 -11.80
CA THR A 73 10.88 0.92 -13.24
C THR A 73 11.04 -0.57 -13.50
N TYR A 74 10.14 -1.11 -14.32
CA TYR A 74 10.10 -2.51 -14.75
C TYR A 74 10.50 -2.56 -16.23
N GLY A 75 11.74 -2.95 -16.53
CA GLY A 75 12.22 -3.06 -17.90
C GLY A 75 11.85 -4.39 -18.53
N SER A 76 11.36 -4.38 -19.77
CA SER A 76 11.10 -5.58 -20.57
C SER A 76 11.52 -5.37 -22.02
N ALA A 77 11.50 -6.43 -22.83
CA ALA A 77 11.72 -6.31 -24.28
C ALA A 77 10.67 -5.42 -24.99
N GLY A 78 9.48 -5.28 -24.39
CA GLY A 78 8.37 -4.47 -24.92
C GLY A 78 8.40 -2.99 -24.52
N GLY A 79 9.44 -2.56 -23.80
CA GLY A 79 9.53 -1.24 -23.16
C GLY A 79 9.47 -1.34 -21.63
N SER A 80 9.58 -0.20 -20.96
CA SER A 80 9.56 -0.13 -19.50
C SER A 80 8.22 0.33 -18.97
N ALA A 81 7.60 -0.44 -18.08
CA ALA A 81 6.53 0.07 -17.23
C ALA A 81 7.15 0.91 -16.11
N VAL A 82 6.50 2.02 -15.76
CA VAL A 82 7.02 2.98 -14.78
C VAL A 82 5.92 3.36 -13.82
N GLU A 83 6.12 3.06 -12.56
CA GLU A 83 5.40 3.65 -11.46
C GLU A 83 6.18 4.87 -10.95
N ARG A 84 5.55 6.03 -10.93
CA ARG A 84 6.15 7.27 -10.42
C ARG A 84 5.21 7.92 -9.43
N THR A 85 5.74 8.19 -8.26
CA THR A 85 5.07 8.85 -7.16
C THR A 85 5.77 10.16 -6.87
N THR A 86 5.02 11.26 -6.89
CA THR A 86 5.56 12.61 -6.62
C THR A 86 4.71 13.29 -5.59
N GLY A 87 5.31 14.11 -4.74
CA GLY A 87 4.54 14.78 -3.72
C GLY A 87 5.35 15.65 -2.80
N VAL A 88 4.69 15.99 -1.69
CA VAL A 88 5.23 16.78 -0.60
C VAL A 88 4.94 16.07 0.72
N LEU A 89 5.92 16.09 1.62
CA LEU A 89 5.90 15.47 2.93
C LEU A 89 6.14 16.55 4.00
N ASP A 90 5.49 16.42 5.15
CA ASP A 90 5.76 17.16 6.38
C ASP A 90 5.90 16.12 7.50
N TYR A 91 7.15 15.81 7.85
CA TYR A 91 7.53 14.85 8.88
C TYR A 91 7.09 15.29 10.27
N ALA A 92 7.00 16.60 10.53
CA ALA A 92 6.62 17.11 11.85
C ALA A 92 5.12 16.93 12.13
N LYS A 93 4.31 16.92 11.07
CA LYS A 93 2.85 16.71 11.15
C LYS A 93 2.42 15.32 10.73
N ASP A 94 3.36 14.50 10.27
CA ASP A 94 3.10 13.20 9.66
C ASP A 94 2.06 13.28 8.54
N THR A 95 2.28 14.18 7.59
CA THR A 95 1.34 14.38 6.46
C THR A 95 2.02 14.31 5.10
N ALA A 96 1.29 13.80 4.12
CA ALA A 96 1.71 13.77 2.73
C ALA A 96 0.60 14.18 1.77
N ARG A 97 0.98 14.74 0.62
CA ARG A 97 0.10 14.92 -0.54
C ARG A 97 0.83 14.42 -1.77
N VAL A 98 0.20 13.47 -2.45
CA VAL A 98 0.89 12.58 -3.38
C VAL A 98 0.07 12.39 -4.65
N GLU A 99 0.75 12.46 -5.79
CA GLU A 99 0.25 11.95 -7.06
C GLU A 99 1.07 10.72 -7.44
N ARG A 100 0.38 9.60 -7.65
CA ARG A 100 0.96 8.36 -8.18
C ARG A 100 0.51 8.20 -9.63
N SER A 101 1.44 7.80 -10.49
CA SER A 101 1.18 7.51 -11.88
C SER A 101 1.80 6.18 -12.26
N VAL A 102 1.05 5.35 -12.99
CA VAL A 102 1.54 4.08 -13.52
C VAL A 102 1.37 4.10 -15.02
N ASP A 103 2.48 4.02 -15.75
CA ASP A 103 2.52 3.95 -17.20
C ASP A 103 2.97 2.56 -17.64
N VAL A 104 2.11 1.84 -18.38
CA VAL A 104 2.42 0.50 -18.88
C VAL A 104 2.44 0.53 -20.41
N PRO A 105 3.59 0.27 -21.07
CA PRO A 105 3.66 0.23 -22.53
C PRO A 105 2.74 -0.82 -23.14
N ARG A 106 2.23 -0.56 -24.35
CA ARG A 106 1.33 -1.48 -25.08
C ARG A 106 1.91 -2.88 -25.33
N ARG A 107 3.24 -3.00 -25.41
CA ARG A 107 3.94 -4.28 -25.67
C ARG A 107 4.55 -4.89 -24.40
N PHE A 108 4.27 -4.32 -23.23
CA PHE A 108 4.71 -4.87 -21.96
C PHE A 108 4.07 -6.27 -21.75
N PRO A 109 4.76 -7.24 -21.11
CA PRO A 109 4.21 -8.57 -20.88
C PRO A 109 2.83 -8.50 -20.20
N GLU A 110 1.80 -9.05 -20.86
CA GLU A 110 0.39 -8.91 -20.45
C GLU A 110 0.14 -9.45 -19.05
N LYS A 111 0.74 -10.60 -18.73
CA LYS A 111 0.64 -11.21 -17.41
C LYS A 111 1.21 -10.29 -16.33
N ALA A 112 2.43 -9.79 -16.51
CA ALA A 112 3.05 -8.90 -15.55
C ALA A 112 2.31 -7.57 -15.40
N ALA A 113 1.80 -7.02 -16.51
CA ALA A 113 0.96 -5.84 -16.46
C ALA A 113 -0.30 -6.08 -15.60
N THR A 114 -1.07 -7.12 -15.93
CA THR A 114 -2.43 -7.30 -15.40
C THR A 114 -2.45 -7.92 -14.02
N GLN A 115 -1.55 -8.87 -13.73
CA GLN A 115 -1.53 -9.62 -12.48
C GLN A 115 -0.63 -8.96 -11.43
N ASP A 116 0.56 -8.49 -11.83
CA ASP A 116 1.54 -7.97 -10.86
C ASP A 116 1.44 -6.46 -10.68
N LEU A 117 1.15 -5.71 -11.76
CA LEU A 117 0.97 -4.25 -11.68
C LEU A 117 -0.50 -3.84 -11.57
N GLY A 118 -1.44 -4.79 -11.72
CA GLY A 118 -2.88 -4.52 -11.69
C GLY A 118 -3.35 -3.57 -12.80
N ARG A 119 -2.65 -3.47 -13.93
CA ARG A 119 -2.97 -2.54 -15.03
C ARG A 119 -2.94 -3.24 -16.39
N ALA A 120 -3.83 -2.86 -17.30
CA ALA A 120 -3.76 -3.38 -18.67
C ALA A 120 -2.58 -2.73 -19.45
N PRO A 121 -1.94 -3.45 -20.38
CA PRO A 121 -0.95 -2.87 -21.27
C PRO A 121 -1.50 -1.68 -22.07
N GLY A 122 -0.70 -0.63 -22.24
CA GLY A 122 -1.07 0.58 -22.97
C GLY A 122 -1.88 1.60 -22.17
N VAL A 123 -2.03 1.40 -20.86
CA VAL A 123 -2.76 2.28 -19.96
C VAL A 123 -1.78 3.14 -19.17
N THR A 124 -2.14 4.42 -19.03
CA THR A 124 -1.56 5.33 -18.05
C THR A 124 -2.64 5.70 -17.06
N VAL A 125 -2.41 5.48 -15.77
CA VAL A 125 -3.29 5.94 -14.69
C VAL A 125 -2.62 7.05 -13.89
N ARG A 126 -3.45 7.90 -13.29
CA ARG A 126 -3.04 8.90 -12.30
C ARG A 126 -3.99 8.87 -11.13
N GLU A 127 -3.43 8.82 -9.95
CA GLU A 127 -4.11 8.60 -8.69
C GLU A 127 -3.61 9.66 -7.71
N GLN A 128 -4.52 10.16 -6.86
CA GLN A 128 -4.19 11.19 -5.89
C GLN A 128 -4.46 10.68 -4.49
N TYR A 129 -3.48 10.91 -3.62
CA TYR A 129 -3.47 10.44 -2.26
C TYR A 129 -3.15 11.57 -1.28
N ALA A 130 -3.63 11.38 -0.06
CA ALA A 130 -3.31 12.20 1.08
C ALA A 130 -3.07 11.29 2.28
N VAL A 131 -1.99 11.52 3.01
CA VAL A 131 -1.72 10.86 4.30
C VAL A 131 -1.83 11.90 5.40
N GLU A 132 -2.49 11.51 6.49
CA GLU A 132 -2.58 12.26 7.73
C GLU A 132 -2.40 11.26 8.89
N GLU A 133 -1.24 11.29 9.53
CA GLU A 133 -0.79 10.26 10.46
C GLU A 133 -0.84 8.87 9.79
N ASN A 134 -1.54 7.91 10.40
CA ASN A 134 -1.73 6.56 9.88
C ASN A 134 -3.01 6.40 9.03
N ASP A 135 -3.66 7.51 8.64
CA ASP A 135 -4.84 7.47 7.79
C ASP A 135 -4.45 7.80 6.33
N VAL A 136 -4.96 7.01 5.39
CA VAL A 136 -4.72 7.18 3.96
C VAL A 136 -6.02 7.57 3.27
N SER A 137 -6.02 8.67 2.52
CA SER A 137 -7.15 9.09 1.69
C SER A 137 -6.83 8.93 0.21
N TYR A 138 -7.76 8.35 -0.54
CA TYR A 138 -7.69 8.22 -1.99
C TYR A 138 -8.74 9.08 -2.68
N ARG A 139 -8.35 9.83 -3.71
CA ARG A 139 -9.30 10.59 -4.52
C ARG A 139 -9.77 9.78 -5.71
N THR A 140 -11.05 9.41 -5.66
CA THR A 140 -11.73 8.77 -6.79
C THR A 140 -11.70 9.67 -8.03
N SER A 141 -11.80 9.08 -9.22
CA SER A 141 -11.96 9.77 -10.50
C SER A 141 -13.15 10.75 -10.55
N ARG A 142 -14.10 10.60 -9.61
CA ARG A 142 -15.29 11.46 -9.43
C ARG A 142 -15.03 12.67 -8.52
N GLY A 143 -13.83 12.80 -7.96
CA GLY A 143 -13.44 13.89 -7.05
C GLY A 143 -13.94 13.71 -5.62
N THR A 144 -14.39 12.51 -5.23
CA THR A 144 -14.68 12.18 -3.82
C THR A 144 -13.43 11.55 -3.20
N TRP A 145 -13.06 12.00 -2.00
CA TRP A 145 -12.05 11.37 -1.15
C TRP A 145 -12.67 10.23 -0.36
N LEU A 146 -12.08 9.04 -0.47
CA LEU A 146 -12.34 7.91 0.41
C LEU A 146 -11.26 7.88 1.48
N ARG A 147 -11.65 7.97 2.75
CA ARG A 147 -10.74 8.02 3.89
C ARG A 147 -10.65 6.64 4.55
N TYR A 148 -9.48 6.04 4.50
CA TYR A 148 -9.15 4.76 5.11
C TYR A 148 -8.46 5.04 6.43
N SER A 149 -9.13 4.72 7.54
CA SER A 149 -8.57 4.95 8.86
C SER A 149 -8.01 3.66 9.47
N SER A 150 -6.80 3.77 10.00
CA SER A 150 -6.17 2.72 10.81
C SER A 150 -6.89 2.47 12.14
N SER A 151 -7.77 3.39 12.55
CA SER A 151 -8.62 3.28 13.76
C SER A 151 -10.00 2.64 13.51
N GLY A 152 -10.25 2.13 12.29
CA GLY A 152 -11.50 1.44 11.93
C GLY A 152 -11.72 0.11 12.66
N SER A 153 -12.81 -0.60 12.33
CA SER A 153 -12.98 -1.96 12.86
C SER A 153 -11.85 -2.89 12.38
N MET A 154 -11.47 -3.86 13.21
CA MET A 154 -10.39 -4.81 12.89
C MET A 154 -10.66 -5.56 11.58
N GLU A 155 -11.90 -6.02 11.33
CA GLU A 155 -12.27 -6.65 10.06
C GLU A 155 -12.03 -5.72 8.85
N PHE A 156 -12.31 -4.43 9.00
CA PHE A 156 -12.05 -3.45 7.94
C PHE A 156 -10.55 -3.25 7.73
N VAL A 157 -9.80 -3.02 8.81
CA VAL A 157 -8.36 -2.78 8.78
C VAL A 157 -7.62 -3.97 8.19
N ASP A 158 -7.92 -5.20 8.62
CA ASP A 158 -7.33 -6.44 8.09
C ASP A 158 -7.61 -6.62 6.59
N THR A 159 -8.66 -5.99 6.04
CA THR A 159 -9.00 -6.07 4.61
C THR A 159 -8.24 -5.03 3.77
N VAL A 160 -7.72 -3.97 4.38
CA VAL A 160 -7.09 -2.82 3.70
C VAL A 160 -5.68 -2.53 4.22
N ASP A 161 -5.08 -3.46 4.96
CA ASP A 161 -3.80 -3.31 5.65
C ASP A 161 -2.67 -2.90 4.71
N GLY A 162 -2.49 -3.63 3.59
CA GLY A 162 -1.49 -3.29 2.58
C GLY A 162 -1.73 -1.94 1.90
N PHE A 163 -2.94 -1.37 1.99
CA PHE A 163 -3.22 -0.01 1.55
C PHE A 163 -2.86 1.03 2.63
N LEU A 164 -3.02 0.70 3.91
CA LEU A 164 -2.64 1.57 5.01
C LEU A 164 -1.11 1.71 5.13
N GLU A 165 -0.33 0.75 4.64
CA GLU A 165 1.14 0.82 4.54
C GLU A 165 1.66 1.96 3.64
N TYR A 166 0.79 2.60 2.83
CA TYR A 166 1.13 3.87 2.20
C TYR A 166 1.37 5.01 3.21
N ALA A 167 0.86 4.91 4.44
CA ALA A 167 1.36 5.69 5.56
C ALA A 167 2.65 5.01 6.07
N GLY A 168 3.80 5.57 5.68
CA GLY A 168 5.11 4.97 5.96
C GLY A 168 5.53 5.15 7.42
N GLU A 169 6.43 4.28 7.89
CA GLU A 169 6.96 4.41 9.24
C GLU A 169 8.06 5.48 9.36
N THR A 170 8.87 5.63 8.30
CA THR A 170 10.06 6.47 8.30
C THR A 170 9.79 7.82 7.66
N ALA A 171 8.93 7.83 6.64
CA ALA A 171 8.43 9.02 6.01
C ALA A 171 6.90 9.03 6.01
N PRO A 172 6.24 10.20 5.95
CA PRO A 172 4.77 10.28 5.87
C PRO A 172 4.15 9.62 4.62
N TRP A 173 4.97 9.04 3.75
CA TRP A 173 4.55 8.22 2.61
C TRP A 173 5.46 7.00 2.50
N GLY A 174 4.87 5.81 2.62
CA GLY A 174 5.53 4.51 2.59
C GLY A 174 5.79 3.98 1.17
N HIS A 175 6.22 2.72 1.09
CA HIS A 175 6.62 2.07 -0.16
C HIS A 175 7.69 2.84 -0.95
N THR A 176 8.69 3.36 -0.25
CA THR A 176 9.82 4.08 -0.87
C THR A 176 11.15 3.65 -0.26
N LEU A 177 12.25 4.03 -0.90
CA LEU A 177 13.59 3.79 -0.35
C LEU A 177 13.87 4.58 0.94
N ALA A 178 13.00 5.49 1.38
CA ALA A 178 13.13 6.10 2.70
C ALA A 178 13.03 5.04 3.82
N GLU A 179 12.10 4.09 3.69
CA GLU A 179 11.92 2.98 4.63
C GLU A 179 13.16 2.09 4.67
N VAL A 180 13.70 1.78 3.50
CA VAL A 180 14.89 0.93 3.35
C VAL A 180 16.17 1.56 3.92
N VAL A 181 16.39 2.86 3.69
CA VAL A 181 17.66 3.54 4.02
C VAL A 181 17.94 3.49 5.53
N ARG A 182 16.93 3.56 6.39
CA ARG A 182 17.12 3.56 7.84
C ARG A 182 17.70 2.23 8.37
N HIS A 183 17.47 1.14 7.63
CA HIS A 183 17.86 -0.22 7.98
C HIS A 183 19.18 -0.65 7.32
N ALA A 184 19.73 0.18 6.43
CA ALA A 184 20.96 -0.12 5.74
C ALA A 184 22.19 0.17 6.61
N GLU A 185 23.07 -0.82 6.75
CA GLU A 185 24.33 -0.71 7.49
C GLU A 185 25.51 -0.67 6.52
N PRO A 186 26.17 0.48 6.31
CA PRO A 186 27.32 0.55 5.42
C PRO A 186 28.55 -0.15 6.04
N GLU A 187 29.10 -1.10 5.29
CA GLU A 187 30.33 -1.83 5.69
C GLU A 187 31.62 -1.11 5.25
N ARG A 188 31.51 -0.13 4.35
CA ARG A 188 32.65 0.59 3.75
C ARG A 188 32.50 2.09 3.93
N SER A 189 33.64 2.76 4.03
CA SER A 189 33.65 4.23 4.07
C SER A 189 33.03 4.80 2.79
N PRO A 190 32.15 5.80 2.91
CA PRO A 190 31.49 6.42 1.76
C PRO A 190 32.47 7.29 0.97
N GLU A 191 32.13 7.51 -0.29
CA GLU A 191 32.79 8.50 -1.14
C GLU A 191 32.31 9.90 -0.77
N HIS A 192 33.21 10.89 -0.83
CA HIS A 192 32.83 12.30 -0.61
C HIS A 192 32.32 12.89 -1.92
N THR A 193 31.19 13.60 -1.85
CA THR A 193 30.67 14.35 -2.99
C THR A 193 31.27 15.76 -3.04
N ALA A 194 31.24 16.39 -4.22
CA ALA A 194 31.89 17.70 -4.43
C ALA A 194 31.29 18.84 -3.58
N ASP A 195 30.03 18.70 -3.16
CA ASP A 195 29.29 19.63 -2.32
C ASP A 195 29.44 19.37 -0.80
N GLY A 196 30.30 18.43 -0.42
CA GLY A 196 30.59 18.10 0.99
C GLY A 196 29.65 17.04 1.59
N GLY A 197 28.80 16.43 0.76
CA GLY A 197 27.99 15.28 1.13
C GLY A 197 28.74 13.93 1.04
N ARG A 198 27.98 12.85 1.11
CA ARG A 198 28.51 11.47 1.10
C ARG A 198 27.68 10.54 0.21
N ARG A 199 28.36 9.67 -0.53
CA ARG A 199 27.76 8.59 -1.33
C ARG A 199 28.14 7.24 -0.74
N TYR A 200 27.14 6.45 -0.38
CA TYR A 200 27.26 5.11 0.16
C TYR A 200 26.86 4.10 -0.89
N GLU A 201 27.61 3.00 -0.96
CA GLU A 201 27.24 1.81 -1.71
C GLU A 201 27.11 0.65 -0.72
N VAL A 202 25.89 0.13 -0.58
CA VAL A 202 25.55 -0.89 0.42
C VAL A 202 24.81 -2.05 -0.24
N ARG A 203 24.78 -3.18 0.46
CA ARG A 203 24.07 -4.39 0.02
C ARG A 203 23.10 -4.81 1.10
N ILE A 204 21.82 -4.56 0.86
CA ILE A 204 20.72 -4.86 1.77
C ILE A 204 20.11 -6.22 1.46
N TYR A 205 19.49 -6.86 2.44
CA TYR A 205 18.74 -8.10 2.20
C TYR A 205 17.50 -7.82 1.34
N ALA A 206 17.10 -8.82 0.55
CA ALA A 206 15.96 -8.72 -0.36
C ALA A 206 14.65 -8.38 0.39
N GLU A 207 14.45 -8.96 1.57
CA GLU A 207 13.34 -8.71 2.50
C GLU A 207 13.25 -7.21 2.85
N THR A 208 14.32 -6.63 3.42
CA THR A 208 14.38 -5.19 3.73
C THR A 208 14.22 -4.33 2.47
N ALA A 209 14.76 -4.75 1.33
CA ALA A 209 14.62 -4.00 0.07
C ALA A 209 13.17 -4.00 -0.45
N ALA A 210 12.37 -5.00 -0.08
CA ALA A 210 10.99 -5.18 -0.53
C ALA A 210 10.07 -4.06 -0.05
N GLU A 211 10.40 -3.40 1.06
CA GLU A 211 9.68 -2.23 1.58
C GLU A 211 9.61 -1.07 0.56
N ALA A 212 10.50 -1.01 -0.43
CA ALA A 212 10.45 0.00 -1.49
C ALA A 212 9.62 -0.41 -2.72
N LEU A 213 9.04 -1.62 -2.71
CA LEU A 213 8.20 -2.13 -3.79
C LEU A 213 6.71 -2.07 -3.39
N PRO A 214 5.79 -2.04 -4.37
CA PRO A 214 4.37 -2.20 -4.09
C PRO A 214 4.09 -3.52 -3.35
N PRO A 215 3.08 -3.58 -2.44
CA PRO A 215 2.78 -4.76 -1.63
C PRO A 215 2.66 -6.05 -2.44
N GLU A 216 2.04 -5.99 -3.61
CA GLU A 216 1.79 -7.14 -4.49
C GLU A 216 3.08 -7.79 -4.99
N ILE A 217 4.19 -7.06 -5.03
CA ILE A 217 5.51 -7.57 -5.41
C ILE A 217 6.38 -7.80 -4.17
N GLY A 218 6.32 -6.89 -3.19
CA GLY A 218 7.12 -6.94 -1.98
C GLY A 218 6.88 -8.21 -1.16
N PHE A 219 5.62 -8.66 -1.05
CA PHE A 219 5.23 -9.87 -0.33
C PHE A 219 5.99 -11.13 -0.79
N HIS A 220 6.33 -11.22 -2.07
CA HIS A 220 7.08 -12.35 -2.66
C HIS A 220 8.57 -12.36 -2.31
N LEU A 221 9.08 -11.28 -1.72
CA LEU A 221 10.46 -11.14 -1.23
C LEU A 221 10.56 -11.20 0.30
N ASP A 222 9.43 -11.03 1.00
CA ASP A 222 9.34 -10.90 2.46
C ASP A 222 9.56 -12.23 3.24
N HIS A 223 9.60 -13.37 2.55
CA HIS A 223 9.61 -14.70 3.20
C HIS A 223 10.85 -15.53 2.84
N GLY A 224 11.98 -15.28 3.52
CA GLY A 224 13.15 -16.16 3.48
C GLY A 224 13.90 -16.18 2.14
N VAL A 225 13.68 -15.16 1.30
CA VAL A 225 14.40 -15.00 0.04
C VAL A 225 15.84 -14.62 0.30
N VAL A 226 16.75 -15.55 0.00
CA VAL A 226 18.19 -15.32 0.10
C VAL A 226 18.64 -14.47 -1.08
N GLY A 227 19.03 -13.23 -0.81
CA GLY A 227 19.55 -12.33 -1.82
C GLY A 227 19.97 -11.00 -1.21
N LYS A 228 20.95 -10.35 -1.85
CA LYS A 228 21.29 -8.96 -1.52
C LYS A 228 21.05 -8.05 -2.71
N VAL A 229 20.36 -6.95 -2.49
CA VAL A 229 20.06 -5.89 -3.45
C VAL A 229 21.10 -4.78 -3.28
N PRO A 230 21.82 -4.36 -4.33
CA PRO A 230 22.66 -3.17 -4.29
C PRO A 230 21.80 -1.93 -4.07
N LEU A 231 22.17 -1.13 -3.07
CA LEU A 231 21.57 0.16 -2.74
C LEU A 231 22.66 1.24 -2.78
N THR A 232 22.40 2.33 -3.48
CA THR A 232 23.21 3.54 -3.47
C THR A 232 22.45 4.60 -2.67
N VAL A 233 23.12 5.27 -1.73
CA VAL A 233 22.54 6.36 -0.94
C VAL A 233 23.40 7.61 -1.05
N VAL A 234 22.79 8.76 -1.31
CA VAL A 234 23.47 10.06 -1.38
C VAL A 234 22.88 10.97 -0.32
N LEU A 235 23.76 11.46 0.55
CA LEU A 235 23.46 12.42 1.61
C LEU A 235 24.07 13.79 1.29
N ASP A 236 23.38 14.87 1.66
CA ASP A 236 23.93 16.23 1.58
C ASP A 236 24.99 16.48 2.66
N ARG A 237 25.61 17.67 2.64
CA ARG A 237 26.62 18.09 3.62
C ARG A 237 26.15 18.11 5.08
N ASP A 238 24.83 18.18 5.30
CA ASP A 238 24.21 18.21 6.61
C ASP A 238 23.76 16.80 7.04
N GLY A 239 24.04 15.78 6.21
CA GLY A 239 23.73 14.38 6.46
C GLY A 239 22.28 13.99 6.14
N ARG A 240 21.55 14.80 5.37
CA ARG A 240 20.16 14.53 4.97
C ARG A 240 20.11 13.70 3.70
N LEU A 241 19.13 12.81 3.60
CA LEU A 241 18.91 12.00 2.42
C LEU A 241 18.50 12.89 1.24
N VAL A 242 19.25 12.81 0.14
CA VAL A 242 18.94 13.52 -1.12
C VAL A 242 18.50 12.52 -2.18
N ARG A 243 19.14 11.36 -2.25
CA ARG A 243 18.80 10.33 -3.23
C ARG A 243 19.10 8.93 -2.72
N ALA A 244 18.27 7.96 -3.08
CA ALA A 244 18.55 6.54 -2.95
C ALA A 244 18.19 5.81 -4.26
N GLU A 245 18.93 4.76 -4.60
CA GLU A 245 18.68 3.92 -5.77
C GLU A 245 18.94 2.45 -5.43
N ALA A 246 18.01 1.56 -5.80
CA ALA A 246 18.15 0.12 -5.63
C ALA A 246 18.00 -0.63 -6.96
N ASP A 247 18.86 -1.61 -7.22
CA ASP A 247 18.79 -2.48 -8.42
C ASP A 247 18.41 -3.91 -8.01
N PHE A 248 17.15 -4.28 -8.26
CA PHE A 248 16.56 -5.56 -7.88
C PHE A 248 16.83 -6.67 -8.91
N ARG A 249 17.72 -6.46 -9.89
CA ARG A 249 18.02 -7.50 -10.90
C ARG A 249 18.48 -8.82 -10.28
N SER A 250 19.17 -8.78 -9.14
CA SER A 250 19.63 -9.99 -8.44
C SER A 250 18.50 -10.86 -7.91
N VAL A 251 17.30 -10.31 -7.68
CA VAL A 251 16.16 -11.03 -7.11
C VAL A 251 15.06 -11.36 -8.13
N LEU A 252 15.16 -10.84 -9.36
CA LEU A 252 14.20 -11.15 -10.44
C LEU A 252 14.05 -12.65 -10.70
N GLY A 253 15.12 -13.43 -10.59
CA GLY A 253 15.05 -14.89 -10.77
C GLY A 253 14.12 -15.57 -9.76
N VAL A 254 14.07 -15.06 -8.52
CA VAL A 254 13.19 -15.58 -7.47
C VAL A 254 11.74 -15.18 -7.74
N LEU A 255 11.49 -13.95 -8.17
CA LEU A 255 10.16 -13.48 -8.56
C LEU A 255 9.63 -14.31 -9.73
N HIS A 256 10.44 -14.52 -10.77
CA HIS A 256 10.04 -15.35 -11.91
C HIS A 256 9.73 -16.81 -11.53
N ALA A 257 10.46 -17.38 -10.58
CA ALA A 257 10.22 -18.73 -10.09
C ALA A 257 8.87 -18.86 -9.34
N GLN A 258 8.37 -17.75 -8.80
CA GLN A 258 7.04 -17.61 -8.20
C GLN A 258 5.99 -17.11 -9.20
N ASP A 259 6.33 -17.08 -10.50
CA ASP A 259 5.45 -16.65 -11.59
C ASP A 259 5.07 -15.16 -11.55
N VAL A 260 5.88 -14.36 -10.85
CA VAL A 260 5.75 -12.91 -10.67
C VAL A 260 6.76 -12.18 -11.55
N LEU A 261 6.33 -11.09 -12.19
CA LEU A 261 7.08 -10.24 -13.13
C LEU A 261 7.70 -11.01 -14.32
N VAL A 262 7.08 -12.11 -14.75
CA VAL A 262 7.59 -12.92 -15.87
C VAL A 262 7.73 -12.07 -17.14
N GLY A 263 8.94 -12.04 -17.69
CA GLY A 263 9.29 -11.26 -18.88
C GLY A 263 9.91 -9.88 -18.58
N VAL A 264 9.99 -9.49 -17.31
CA VAL A 264 10.77 -8.35 -16.83
C VAL A 264 12.24 -8.74 -16.72
N THR A 265 13.14 -7.88 -17.18
CA THR A 265 14.59 -8.13 -17.21
C THR A 265 15.38 -7.14 -16.35
N SER A 266 14.75 -6.04 -15.93
CA SER A 266 15.30 -5.13 -14.92
C SER A 266 14.19 -4.60 -14.02
N LEU A 267 14.51 -4.45 -12.73
CA LEU A 267 13.66 -3.83 -11.73
C LEU A 267 14.52 -2.87 -10.92
N ARG A 268 14.13 -1.59 -10.87
CA ARG A 268 14.88 -0.54 -10.19
C ARG A 268 13.94 0.38 -9.43
N ALA A 269 14.33 0.74 -8.21
CA ALA A 269 13.68 1.80 -7.46
C ALA A 269 14.63 3.00 -7.33
N GLU A 270 14.08 4.20 -7.44
CA GLU A 270 14.76 5.46 -7.20
C GLU A 270 13.91 6.32 -6.26
N TYR A 271 14.55 7.04 -5.35
CA TYR A 271 13.92 7.98 -4.45
C TYR A 271 14.77 9.23 -4.38
N ALA A 272 14.17 10.40 -4.54
CA ALA A 272 14.85 11.67 -4.48
C ALA A 272 14.07 12.67 -3.62
N LEU A 273 14.80 13.40 -2.79
CA LEU A 273 14.29 14.47 -1.94
C LEU A 273 14.86 15.81 -2.38
N ALA A 274 14.03 16.85 -2.29
CA ALA A 274 14.40 18.22 -2.58
C ALA A 274 13.69 19.19 -1.64
N ASP A 275 14.18 20.44 -1.60
CA ASP A 275 13.54 21.55 -0.87
C ASP A 275 13.28 21.27 0.63
N HIS A 276 14.25 20.62 1.30
CA HIS A 276 14.22 20.35 2.74
C HIS A 276 13.88 21.59 3.57
N GLY A 277 12.83 21.50 4.38
CA GLY A 277 12.32 22.55 5.27
C GLY A 277 11.71 23.77 4.58
N ARG A 278 11.58 23.74 3.25
CA ARG A 278 11.08 24.87 2.45
C ARG A 278 9.73 24.61 1.81
N THR A 279 9.21 23.41 1.98
CA THR A 279 7.99 22.94 1.34
C THR A 279 6.82 22.98 2.33
N THR A 280 5.64 23.32 1.85
CA THR A 280 4.41 23.23 2.65
C THR A 280 3.50 22.19 2.03
N VAL A 281 3.02 21.25 2.85
CA VAL A 281 2.00 20.28 2.45
C VAL A 281 0.67 21.02 2.33
N PRO A 282 0.02 21.04 1.15
CA PRO A 282 -1.25 21.71 1.00
C PRO A 282 -2.34 20.95 1.77
N PRO A 283 -3.30 21.65 2.38
CA PRO A 283 -4.46 20.99 2.97
C PRO A 283 -5.27 20.27 1.90
N LEU A 284 -6.16 19.34 2.32
CA LEU A 284 -7.16 18.82 1.39
C LEU A 284 -8.00 19.99 0.83
N PRO A 285 -8.31 20.03 -0.47
CA PRO A 285 -9.05 21.14 -1.06
C PRO A 285 -10.41 21.34 -0.37
N ALA A 286 -10.66 22.58 0.08
CA ALA A 286 -11.90 22.92 0.76
C ALA A 286 -13.12 22.70 -0.15
N GLY A 287 -14.18 22.08 0.38
CA GLY A 287 -15.41 21.81 -0.34
C GLY A 287 -15.42 20.53 -1.18
N GLU A 288 -14.31 19.79 -1.24
CA GLU A 288 -14.33 18.44 -1.83
C GLU A 288 -15.08 17.45 -0.93
N ARG A 289 -15.80 16.53 -1.57
CA ARG A 289 -16.56 15.51 -0.85
C ARG A 289 -15.60 14.50 -0.25
N SER A 290 -15.71 14.25 1.05
CA SER A 290 -14.97 13.20 1.75
C SER A 290 -15.95 12.22 2.41
N GLN A 291 -15.61 10.94 2.39
CA GLN A 291 -16.40 9.86 2.99
C GLN A 291 -15.48 8.85 3.69
N GLU A 292 -15.91 8.35 4.85
CA GLU A 292 -15.25 7.21 5.49
C GLU A 292 -15.38 5.96 4.63
N ALA A 293 -14.25 5.39 4.21
CA ALA A 293 -14.20 4.26 3.31
C ALA A 293 -14.90 3.02 3.90
N GLU A 294 -14.78 2.79 5.21
CA GLU A 294 -15.45 1.69 5.91
C GLU A 294 -16.97 1.70 5.70
N ARG A 295 -17.58 2.90 5.68
CA ARG A 295 -19.03 3.07 5.48
C ARG A 295 -19.42 3.12 4.01
N ALA A 296 -18.57 3.71 3.18
CA ALA A 296 -18.85 3.93 1.76
C ALA A 296 -18.66 2.66 0.93
N THR A 297 -17.74 1.78 1.33
CA THR A 297 -17.39 0.56 0.59
C THR A 297 -17.97 -0.68 1.24
N THR A 298 -18.07 -1.77 0.48
CA THR A 298 -18.51 -3.07 0.97
C THR A 298 -17.75 -4.19 0.27
N THR A 299 -17.74 -5.39 0.83
CA THR A 299 -17.16 -6.54 0.16
C THR A 299 -18.04 -6.97 -1.02
N LEU A 300 -17.42 -7.40 -2.12
CA LEU A 300 -18.15 -7.77 -3.33
C LEU A 300 -19.19 -8.89 -3.06
N GLY A 301 -18.87 -9.82 -2.14
CA GLY A 301 -19.74 -10.89 -1.67
C GLY A 301 -21.07 -10.44 -1.06
N VAL A 302 -21.10 -9.24 -0.46
CA VAL A 302 -22.29 -8.71 0.22
C VAL A 302 -23.28 -8.08 -0.76
N LEU A 303 -22.84 -7.70 -1.97
CA LEU A 303 -23.71 -7.10 -2.98
C LEU A 303 -24.81 -8.06 -3.46
N LYS A 304 -26.01 -7.53 -3.61
CA LYS A 304 -27.18 -8.28 -4.10
C LYS A 304 -27.13 -8.41 -5.63
N PRO A 305 -27.69 -9.49 -6.22
CA PRO A 305 -27.91 -9.56 -7.66
C PRO A 305 -28.65 -8.33 -8.19
N GLY A 306 -28.19 -7.79 -9.31
CA GLY A 306 -28.64 -6.55 -9.92
C GLY A 306 -27.86 -5.31 -9.46
N ALA A 307 -27.12 -5.37 -8.35
CA ALA A 307 -26.34 -4.24 -7.84
C ALA A 307 -25.11 -3.95 -8.71
N CYS A 308 -24.74 -2.68 -8.77
CA CYS A 308 -23.55 -2.20 -9.46
C CYS A 308 -22.53 -1.64 -8.48
N ALA A 309 -21.26 -1.74 -8.84
CA ALA A 309 -20.17 -1.20 -8.05
C ALA A 309 -19.07 -0.60 -8.94
N SER A 310 -18.31 0.30 -8.33
CA SER A 310 -17.11 0.92 -8.85
C SER A 310 -15.90 0.28 -8.17
N LEU A 311 -14.88 -0.03 -8.95
CA LEU A 311 -13.57 -0.51 -8.49
C LEU A 311 -12.60 0.65 -8.21
N ASP A 312 -12.99 1.88 -8.55
CA ASP A 312 -12.30 3.12 -8.20
C ASP A 312 -12.34 3.41 -6.69
N THR A 313 -11.62 2.59 -5.92
CA THR A 313 -11.46 2.67 -4.46
C THR A 313 -10.02 2.96 -4.05
N GLY A 314 -9.07 2.86 -4.97
CA GLY A 314 -7.63 3.04 -4.70
C GLY A 314 -6.93 1.79 -4.15
N LEU A 315 -7.68 0.76 -3.76
CA LEU A 315 -7.14 -0.47 -3.16
C LEU A 315 -6.42 -1.39 -4.14
N GLY A 316 -6.60 -1.23 -5.45
CA GLY A 316 -6.03 -2.15 -6.45
C GLY A 316 -6.66 -3.55 -6.49
N SER A 317 -7.47 -3.93 -5.49
CA SER A 317 -8.16 -5.22 -5.40
C SER A 317 -9.69 -5.08 -5.44
N MET A 318 -10.39 -6.22 -5.56
CA MET A 318 -11.86 -6.28 -5.49
C MET A 318 -12.39 -6.62 -4.09
N ASP A 319 -11.53 -6.67 -3.08
CA ASP A 319 -11.92 -7.06 -1.73
C ASP A 319 -12.93 -6.08 -1.14
N ARG A 320 -12.78 -4.80 -1.50
CA ARG A 320 -13.81 -3.78 -1.26
C ARG A 320 -14.12 -3.00 -2.51
N VAL A 321 -15.41 -2.84 -2.75
CA VAL A 321 -15.96 -2.10 -3.89
C VAL A 321 -16.87 -0.99 -3.40
N LEU A 322 -17.02 0.07 -4.19
CA LEU A 322 -17.90 1.19 -3.88
C LEU A 322 -19.26 0.97 -4.56
N PRO A 323 -20.36 0.73 -3.81
CA PRO A 323 -21.69 0.61 -4.40
C PRO A 323 -22.08 1.90 -5.11
N VAL A 324 -22.55 1.79 -6.35
CA VAL A 324 -22.96 2.95 -7.17
C VAL A 324 -24.25 2.66 -7.91
N PRO A 325 -25.02 3.70 -8.30
CA PRO A 325 -26.11 3.53 -9.24
C PRO A 325 -25.61 2.85 -10.51
N CYS A 326 -26.40 1.89 -10.98
CA CYS A 326 -26.16 1.24 -12.25
C CYS A 326 -26.20 2.24 -13.40
N GLY A 327 -25.09 2.38 -14.12
CA GLY A 327 -24.98 3.35 -15.20
C GLY A 327 -23.54 3.58 -15.61
N LYS A 328 -23.23 4.81 -16.03
CA LYS A 328 -21.90 5.15 -16.53
C LYS A 328 -20.81 4.94 -15.51
N GLU A 329 -21.07 5.07 -14.21
CA GLU A 329 -20.06 5.01 -13.13
C GLU A 329 -19.77 3.60 -12.62
N ALA A 330 -20.49 2.59 -13.09
CA ALA A 330 -20.32 1.22 -12.65
C ALA A 330 -19.23 0.52 -13.48
N ASP A 331 -18.26 -0.08 -12.80
CA ASP A 331 -17.23 -0.92 -13.40
C ASP A 331 -17.67 -2.39 -13.46
N LEU A 332 -18.58 -2.80 -12.56
CA LEU A 332 -19.17 -4.13 -12.58
C LEU A 332 -20.64 -4.15 -12.18
N ARG A 333 -21.31 -5.26 -12.52
CA ARG A 333 -22.66 -5.60 -12.04
C ARG A 333 -22.72 -7.06 -11.60
N VAL A 334 -23.22 -7.27 -10.38
CA VAL A 334 -23.48 -8.62 -9.85
C VAL A 334 -24.77 -9.13 -10.49
N PHE A 335 -24.77 -10.36 -11.01
CA PHE A 335 -25.99 -11.00 -11.52
C PHE A 335 -26.39 -12.26 -10.73
N GLY A 336 -25.53 -12.74 -9.83
CA GLY A 336 -25.84 -13.93 -9.06
C GLY A 336 -24.82 -14.25 -7.98
N ARG A 337 -25.12 -15.29 -7.21
CA ARG A 337 -24.23 -15.90 -6.22
C ARG A 337 -24.18 -17.40 -6.39
N ALA A 338 -23.01 -18.00 -6.28
CA ALA A 338 -22.82 -19.43 -6.31
C ALA A 338 -22.26 -19.90 -4.96
N ARG A 339 -23.10 -20.55 -4.16
CA ARG A 339 -22.65 -21.27 -2.97
C ARG A 339 -22.27 -22.70 -3.35
N VAL A 340 -21.13 -23.16 -2.89
CA VAL A 340 -20.58 -24.49 -3.13
C VAL A 340 -20.50 -25.22 -1.79
N GLU A 341 -20.94 -26.47 -1.81
CA GLU A 341 -20.78 -27.43 -0.73
C GLU A 341 -20.69 -28.79 -1.43
N LYS A 342 -19.50 -29.40 -1.39
CA LYS A 342 -19.21 -30.70 -2.02
C LYS A 342 -18.29 -31.50 -1.11
N THR A 343 -18.58 -32.79 -0.97
CA THR A 343 -17.64 -33.74 -0.38
C THR A 343 -16.96 -34.48 -1.51
N VAL A 344 -15.62 -34.53 -1.48
CA VAL A 344 -14.81 -35.20 -2.49
C VAL A 344 -13.81 -36.15 -1.85
N GLN A 345 -13.52 -37.25 -2.55
CA GLN A 345 -12.42 -38.15 -2.25
C GLN A 345 -11.24 -37.80 -3.14
N GLY A 346 -10.07 -37.58 -2.54
CA GLY A 346 -8.86 -37.15 -3.23
C GLY A 346 -8.62 -35.65 -3.14
N ASP A 347 -7.85 -35.11 -4.09
CA ASP A 347 -7.42 -33.70 -4.09
C ASP A 347 -8.61 -32.73 -4.24
N PRO A 348 -8.91 -31.90 -3.23
CA PRO A 348 -10.00 -30.93 -3.27
C PRO A 348 -9.68 -29.66 -4.07
N THR A 349 -8.44 -29.51 -4.55
CA THR A 349 -7.98 -28.29 -5.23
C THR A 349 -8.79 -28.01 -6.50
N GLY A 350 -9.29 -26.78 -6.64
CA GLY A 350 -10.05 -26.34 -7.82
C GLY A 350 -11.51 -26.84 -7.90
N VAL A 351 -11.93 -27.74 -7.00
CA VAL A 351 -13.30 -28.27 -6.98
C VAL A 351 -14.34 -27.18 -6.72
N GLY A 352 -14.01 -26.24 -5.82
CA GLY A 352 -14.85 -25.11 -5.48
C GLY A 352 -15.08 -24.21 -6.68
N GLU A 353 -13.99 -23.79 -7.32
CA GLU A 353 -13.97 -22.86 -8.44
C GLU A 353 -14.68 -23.47 -9.66
N ALA A 354 -14.46 -24.75 -9.96
CA ALA A 354 -15.16 -25.45 -11.04
C ALA A 354 -16.68 -25.49 -10.80
N ALA A 355 -17.10 -25.87 -9.59
CA ALA A 355 -18.51 -25.92 -9.22
C ALA A 355 -19.16 -24.53 -9.22
N ALA A 356 -18.45 -23.50 -8.76
CA ALA A 356 -18.87 -22.12 -8.82
C ALA A 356 -19.00 -21.64 -10.27
N GLY A 357 -18.04 -21.99 -11.13
CA GLY A 357 -18.03 -21.68 -12.56
C GLY A 357 -19.26 -22.24 -13.28
N GLU A 358 -19.64 -23.49 -13.03
CA GLU A 358 -20.86 -24.10 -13.56
C GLU A 358 -22.13 -23.38 -13.07
N LYS A 359 -22.20 -23.10 -11.76
CA LYS A 359 -23.32 -22.41 -11.12
C LYS A 359 -23.48 -20.98 -11.60
N CYS A 360 -22.38 -20.26 -11.82
CA CYS A 360 -22.38 -18.91 -12.37
C CYS A 360 -22.73 -18.93 -13.87
N ARG A 361 -22.27 -19.93 -14.64
CA ARG A 361 -22.67 -20.09 -16.05
C ARG A 361 -24.18 -20.28 -16.21
N ALA A 362 -24.77 -21.12 -15.36
CA ALA A 362 -26.21 -21.34 -15.36
C ALA A 362 -26.96 -20.04 -15.05
N ARG A 363 -26.50 -19.29 -14.03
CA ARG A 363 -27.08 -17.98 -13.66
C ARG A 363 -26.89 -16.91 -14.72
N PHE A 364 -25.77 -16.89 -15.42
CA PHE A 364 -25.53 -15.94 -16.49
C PHE A 364 -26.54 -16.13 -17.63
N ARG A 365 -26.82 -17.39 -17.99
CA ARG A 365 -27.81 -17.73 -19.02
C ARG A 365 -29.25 -17.41 -18.63
N SER A 366 -29.58 -17.44 -17.33
CA SER A 366 -30.93 -17.16 -16.83
C SER A 366 -31.11 -15.76 -16.24
N ALA A 367 -30.04 -14.96 -16.14
CA ALA A 367 -30.11 -13.60 -15.63
C ALA A 367 -30.96 -12.71 -16.55
N PRO A 368 -31.68 -11.71 -16.00
CA PRO A 368 -32.34 -10.70 -16.82
C PRO A 368 -31.35 -10.10 -17.83
N ALA A 369 -31.76 -9.99 -19.10
CA ALA A 369 -30.88 -9.48 -20.16
C ALA A 369 -30.26 -8.13 -19.78
N ALA A 370 -31.05 -7.25 -19.14
CA ALA A 370 -30.60 -5.95 -18.66
C ALA A 370 -29.40 -6.04 -17.68
N TRP A 371 -29.21 -7.14 -16.95
CA TRP A 371 -28.10 -7.31 -16.01
C TRP A 371 -26.80 -7.74 -16.69
N VAL A 372 -26.87 -8.34 -17.88
CA VAL A 372 -25.70 -8.92 -18.56
C VAL A 372 -25.39 -8.27 -19.91
N SER A 373 -26.31 -7.49 -20.47
CA SER A 373 -26.21 -6.89 -21.82
C SER A 373 -25.11 -5.84 -21.99
N GLY A 374 -24.45 -5.43 -20.90
CA GLY A 374 -23.32 -4.49 -20.90
C GLY A 374 -21.97 -5.12 -20.61
N ALA A 375 -21.88 -6.45 -20.55
CA ALA A 375 -20.64 -7.16 -20.23
C ALA A 375 -19.52 -6.85 -21.23
N ARG A 376 -18.30 -6.71 -20.73
CA ARG A 376 -17.08 -6.51 -21.51
C ARG A 376 -16.02 -7.54 -21.10
N PRO A 377 -15.58 -8.42 -22.01
CA PRO A 377 -16.14 -8.67 -23.36
C PRO A 377 -17.61 -9.12 -23.35
N SER A 378 -18.32 -8.85 -24.45
CA SER A 378 -19.73 -9.24 -24.61
C SER A 378 -19.91 -10.75 -24.42
N GLY A 379 -20.90 -11.14 -23.62
CA GLY A 379 -21.20 -12.56 -23.35
C GLY A 379 -20.26 -13.25 -22.36
N SER A 380 -19.33 -12.51 -21.75
CA SER A 380 -18.45 -13.02 -20.70
C SER A 380 -18.97 -12.67 -19.30
N TYR A 381 -18.49 -13.40 -18.31
CA TYR A 381 -18.68 -13.13 -16.89
C TYR A 381 -17.45 -13.55 -16.11
N GLN A 382 -17.35 -13.07 -14.89
CA GLN A 382 -16.29 -13.39 -13.94
C GLN A 382 -16.89 -13.92 -12.64
N ILE A 383 -16.05 -14.59 -11.86
CA ILE A 383 -16.39 -15.10 -10.53
C ILE A 383 -15.40 -14.52 -9.52
N TYR A 384 -15.89 -14.16 -8.33
CA TYR A 384 -15.04 -13.72 -7.22
C TYR A 384 -15.53 -14.35 -5.93
N GLY A 385 -14.62 -14.91 -5.15
CA GLY A 385 -14.92 -15.60 -3.92
C GLY A 385 -13.81 -16.58 -3.59
N GLY A 386 -13.98 -17.29 -2.48
CA GLY A 386 -12.98 -18.25 -1.98
C GLY A 386 -13.61 -19.59 -1.63
N THR A 387 -12.74 -20.60 -1.62
CA THR A 387 -13.03 -21.93 -1.10
C THR A 387 -12.44 -22.08 0.30
N SER A 388 -13.20 -22.69 1.21
CA SER A 388 -12.69 -23.27 2.44
C SER A 388 -12.77 -24.79 2.35
N ILE A 389 -11.64 -25.45 2.58
CA ILE A 389 -11.51 -26.91 2.59
C ILE A 389 -11.40 -27.36 4.05
N SER A 390 -12.28 -28.26 4.47
CA SER A 390 -12.18 -28.94 5.75
C SER A 390 -11.99 -30.44 5.52
N GLN A 391 -11.07 -31.03 6.27
CA GLN A 391 -10.79 -32.47 6.23
C GLN A 391 -11.34 -33.12 7.48
N GLY A 392 -12.08 -34.22 7.31
CA GLY A 392 -12.57 -35.00 8.44
C GLY A 392 -11.42 -35.71 9.16
N TYR A 393 -11.45 -35.74 10.49
CA TYR A 393 -10.38 -36.35 11.32
C TYR A 393 -10.20 -37.86 11.11
N THR A 394 -11.18 -38.54 10.48
CA THR A 394 -11.26 -40.01 10.40
C THR A 394 -11.51 -40.56 9.00
N GLY A 395 -11.28 -39.78 7.93
CA GLY A 395 -11.50 -40.27 6.57
C GLY A 395 -10.77 -39.48 5.48
N PRO A 396 -10.64 -40.02 4.26
CA PRO A 396 -9.99 -39.36 3.12
C PRO A 396 -10.86 -38.26 2.48
N ASP A 397 -12.04 -38.03 3.03
CA ASP A 397 -13.04 -37.13 2.49
C ASP A 397 -12.72 -35.68 2.87
N SER A 398 -12.65 -34.82 1.86
CA SER A 398 -12.54 -33.37 2.03
C SER A 398 -13.88 -32.73 1.73
N THR A 399 -14.36 -31.87 2.64
CA THR A 399 -15.53 -31.03 2.41
C THR A 399 -15.08 -29.67 1.90
N VAL A 400 -15.50 -29.35 0.69
CA VAL A 400 -15.21 -28.13 -0.03
C VAL A 400 -16.44 -27.23 0.08
N THR A 401 -16.30 -26.12 0.80
CA THR A 401 -17.33 -25.09 0.91
C THR A 401 -16.83 -23.80 0.27
N GLY A 402 -17.73 -22.99 -0.28
CA GLY A 402 -17.32 -21.70 -0.84
C GLY A 402 -18.51 -20.82 -1.17
N ASP A 403 -18.30 -19.51 -1.12
CA ASP A 403 -19.28 -18.50 -1.47
C ASP A 403 -18.68 -17.59 -2.55
N TYR A 404 -19.32 -17.60 -3.72
CA TYR A 404 -18.85 -16.86 -4.90
C TYR A 404 -19.90 -15.87 -5.38
N THR A 405 -19.42 -14.73 -5.84
CA THR A 405 -20.17 -13.70 -6.54
C THR A 405 -19.97 -13.86 -8.04
N CYS A 406 -21.07 -13.95 -8.78
CA CYS A 406 -21.05 -13.97 -10.24
C CYS A 406 -21.34 -12.55 -10.74
N TYR A 407 -20.43 -11.97 -11.51
CA TYR A 407 -20.54 -10.60 -11.98
C TYR A 407 -20.09 -10.44 -13.44
N VAL A 408 -20.53 -9.35 -14.07
CA VAL A 408 -20.03 -8.90 -15.36
C VAL A 408 -19.23 -7.63 -15.15
N THR A 409 -18.10 -7.52 -15.84
CA THR A 409 -17.36 -6.26 -15.98
C THR A 409 -18.06 -5.40 -17.03
N LEU A 410 -18.24 -4.12 -16.74
CA LEU A 410 -18.95 -3.17 -17.60
C LEU A 410 -18.00 -2.23 -18.36
N ARG A 411 -16.72 -2.18 -17.96
CA ARG A 411 -15.71 -1.25 -18.49
C ARG A 411 -14.43 -1.96 -18.87
#